data_AF-A0A011NSA4-F1
#
_entry.id   AF-A0A011NSA4-F1
#
_cell.length_a   1.000
_cell.length_b   1.000
_cell.length_c   1.000
_cell.angle_alpha   90.00
_cell.angle_beta   90.00
_cell.angle_gamma   90.00
#
_symmetry.space_group_name_H-M   'P 1'
#
loop_
_entity.id
_entity.type
_entity.pdbx_description
1 polymer ?
#
loop_
_entity_poly.entity_id
_entity_poly.type
_entity_poly.pdbx_seq_one_letter_code
_entity_poly.pdbx_strand_id
1 'polypeptide(L)' 'MEKNAHLLESARYVVLEPVRARMVHTPGEWPWNSYRAMVGETDLPEWLEIRRILTAFSETGRQAAERYARFVA' A
#
# COMPACT_ATOMS: atom_id res chain seq x y z
N MET A 1 0.94 -12.47 -16.81
CA MET A 1 1.82 -12.16 -15.66
C MET A 1 2.16 -10.66 -15.56
N GLU A 2 2.15 -9.89 -16.66
CA GLU A 2 2.58 -8.48 -16.68
C GLU A 2 1.59 -7.44 -16.11
N LYS A 3 0.28 -7.67 -16.20
CA LYS A 3 -0.73 -6.66 -15.81
C LYS A 3 -0.70 -6.27 -14.33
N ASN A 4 -0.34 -7.20 -13.43
CA ASN A 4 -0.31 -6.91 -12.00
C ASN A 4 0.93 -6.09 -11.61
N ALA A 5 2.06 -6.27 -12.29
CA ALA A 5 3.28 -5.52 -11.98
C ALA A 5 3.09 -4.01 -12.18
N HIS A 6 2.48 -3.60 -13.31
CA HIS A 6 2.22 -2.18 -13.57
C HIS A 6 1.27 -1.55 -12.54
N LEU A 7 0.24 -2.28 -12.11
CA LEU A 7 -0.67 -1.83 -11.05
C LEU A 7 0.07 -1.65 -9.71
N LEU A 8 0.91 -2.62 -9.33
CA LEU A 8 1.67 -2.58 -8.07
C LEU A 8 2.67 -1.43 -8.06
N GLU A 9 3.42 -1.23 -9.15
CA GLU A 9 4.35 -0.10 -9.28
C GLU A 9 3.62 1.24 -9.23
N SER A 10 2.45 1.35 -9.87
CA SER A 10 1.62 2.57 -9.79
C SER A 10 1.15 2.85 -8.36
N ALA A 11 0.68 1.81 -7.65
CA ALA A 11 0.27 1.95 -6.25
C ALA A 11 1.45 2.36 -5.36
N ARG A 12 2.63 1.75 -5.54
CA ARG A 12 3.85 2.14 -4.82
C ARG A 12 4.24 3.58 -5.12
N TYR A 13 4.14 4.00 -6.39
CA TYR A 13 4.51 5.35 -6.79
C TYR A 13 3.71 6.41 -6.03
N VAL A 14 2.38 6.28 -6.01
CA VAL A 14 1.47 7.23 -5.33
C VAL A 14 1.76 7.27 -3.83
N VAL A 15 1.96 6.11 -3.21
CA VAL A 15 2.24 6.02 -1.77
C VAL A 15 3.58 6.66 -1.39
N LEU A 16 4.59 6.57 -2.26
CA LEU A 16 5.92 7.15 -2.03
C LEU A 16 6.05 8.62 -2.47
N GLU A 17 5.11 9.17 -3.21
CA GLU A 17 5.20 10.54 -3.74
C GLU A 17 5.40 11.61 -2.64
N PRO A 18 4.67 11.59 -1.50
CA PRO A 18 4.90 12.53 -0.40
C PRO A 18 6.29 12.42 0.23
N VAL A 19 6.85 11.20 0.28
CA VAL A 19 8.21 10.95 0.76
C VAL A 19 9.24 11.51 -0.22
N ARG A 20 9.06 11.28 -1.52
CA ARG A 20 9.94 11.83 -2.57
C ARG A 20 9.90 13.36 -2.62
N ALA A 21 8.74 13.95 -2.37
CA ALA A 21 8.53 15.38 -2.23
C ALA A 21 9.08 15.95 -0.91
N ARG A 22 9.63 15.10 -0.02
CA ARG A 22 10.18 15.47 1.30
C ARG A 22 9.16 16.12 2.24
N MET A 23 7.88 15.79 2.06
CA MET A 23 6.80 16.30 2.92
C MET A 23 6.65 15.48 4.20
N VAL A 24 7.06 14.20 4.16
CA VAL A 24 7.01 13.23 5.26
C VAL A 24 8.22 12.29 5.18
N HIS A 25 8.58 11.63 6.28
CA HIS A 25 9.69 10.67 6.33
C HIS A 25 9.26 9.27 5.91
N THR A 26 8.01 8.90 6.21
CA THR A 26 7.46 7.59 5.90
C THR A 26 6.09 7.71 5.24
N PRO A 27 5.65 6.73 4.43
CA PRO A 27 4.34 6.80 3.79
C PRO A 27 3.16 6.81 4.77
N GLY A 28 3.33 6.24 5.97
CA GLY A 28 2.32 6.21 7.03
C GLY A 28 2.06 7.56 7.68
N GLU A 29 2.95 8.53 7.54
CA GLU A 29 2.76 9.90 8.04
C GLU A 29 1.81 10.73 7.16
N TRP A 30 1.57 10.31 5.91
CA TRP A 30 0.71 11.05 4.99
C TRP A 30 -0.75 10.58 5.10
N PRO A 31 -1.67 11.40 5.66
CA PRO A 31 -3.03 10.96 5.97
C PRO A 31 -3.93 10.80 4.74
N TRP A 32 -3.51 11.31 3.58
CA TRP A 32 -4.31 11.33 2.35
C TRP A 32 -4.06 10.14 1.43
N ASN A 33 -3.32 9.12 1.87
CA ASN A 33 -3.16 7.87 1.15
C ASN A 33 -3.82 6.70 1.93
N SER A 34 -4.01 5.58 1.24
CA SER A 34 -4.58 4.36 1.81
C SER A 34 -3.55 3.47 2.51
N TYR A 35 -2.27 3.87 2.61
CA TYR A 35 -1.18 3.01 3.09
C TYR A 35 -1.47 2.43 4.47
N ARG A 36 -1.89 3.27 5.42
CA ARG A 36 -2.21 2.85 6.79
C ARG A 36 -3.30 1.76 6.82
N ALA A 37 -4.32 1.86 5.98
CA ALA A 37 -5.37 0.84 5.90
C ALA A 37 -4.85 -0.45 5.25
N MET A 38 -3.95 -0.32 4.27
CA MET A 38 -3.30 -1.45 3.59
C MET A 38 -2.38 -2.25 4.53
N VAL A 39 -1.74 -1.59 5.49
CA VAL A 39 -0.85 -2.24 6.48
C VAL A 39 -1.54 -2.57 7.81
N GLY A 40 -2.82 -2.25 7.97
CA GLY A 40 -3.60 -2.54 9.17
C GLY A 40 -3.34 -1.60 10.35
N GLU A 41 -2.83 -0.39 10.10
CA GLU A 41 -2.62 0.67 11.11
C GLU A 41 -3.86 1.56 11.34
N THR A 42 -4.90 1.35 10.56
CA THR A 42 -6.23 1.97 10.75
C THR A 42 -7.30 0.99 10.27
N ASP A 43 -8.53 1.22 10.72
CA ASP A 43 -9.69 0.49 10.23
C ASP A 43 -9.80 0.64 8.71
N LEU A 44 -10.20 -0.46 8.06
CA LEU A 44 -10.44 -0.51 6.63
C LEU A 44 -11.82 0.11 6.33
N PRO A 45 -11.91 1.24 5.62
CA PRO A 45 -13.19 1.78 5.21
C PRO A 45 -13.90 0.81 4.26
N GLU A 46 -15.22 0.66 4.38
CA GLU A 46 -16.02 -0.28 3.57
C GLU A 46 -15.90 -0.04 2.06
N TRP A 47 -15.63 1.20 1.66
CA TRP A 47 -15.47 1.60 0.26
C TRP A 47 -14.07 1.33 -0.30
N LEU A 48 -13.08 0.98 0.53
CA LEU A 48 -11.69 0.83 0.12
C LEU A 48 -11.38 -0.62 -0.27
N GLU A 49 -11.23 -0.87 -1.56
CA GLU A 49 -10.89 -2.20 -2.09
C GLU A 49 -9.38 -2.47 -2.05
N ILE A 50 -8.92 -3.18 -1.03
CA ILE A 50 -7.49 -3.51 -0.84
C ILE A 50 -7.11 -4.90 -1.39
N ARG A 51 -8.08 -5.81 -1.59
CA ARG A 51 -7.77 -7.21 -1.88
C ARG A 51 -7.04 -7.36 -3.19
N ARG A 52 -7.44 -6.61 -4.23
CA ARG A 52 -6.79 -6.64 -5.56
C ARG A 52 -5.27 -6.42 -5.51
N ILE A 53 -4.80 -5.61 -4.57
CA ILE A 53 -3.37 -5.36 -4.37
C ILE A 53 -2.79 -6.39 -3.40
N LEU A 54 -3.41 -6.58 -2.23
CA LEU A 54 -2.87 -7.45 -1.18
C LEU A 54 -2.78 -8.93 -1.58
N THR A 55 -3.71 -9.45 -2.39
CA THR A 55 -3.66 -10.84 -2.85
C THR A 55 -2.47 -11.13 -3.77
N ALA A 56 -1.82 -10.10 -4.33
CA ALA A 56 -0.58 -10.28 -5.07
C ALA A 56 0.62 -10.60 -4.14
N PHE A 57 0.49 -10.33 -2.84
CA PHE A 57 1.54 -10.52 -1.86
C PHE A 57 1.33 -11.78 -1.00
N SER A 58 0.10 -12.12 -0.62
CA SER A 58 -0.26 -13.36 0.08
C SER A 58 -1.78 -13.57 0.08
N GLU A 59 -2.21 -14.81 0.29
CA GLU A 59 -3.62 -15.14 0.56
C GLU A 59 -4.04 -14.79 2.00
N THR A 60 -3.07 -14.72 2.92
CA THR A 60 -3.32 -14.34 4.32
C THR A 60 -3.18 -12.83 4.49
N GLY A 61 -4.24 -12.16 4.96
CA GLY A 61 -4.28 -10.69 5.08
C GLY A 61 -3.09 -10.08 5.83
N ARG A 62 -2.71 -10.65 6.99
CA ARG A 62 -1.53 -10.20 7.76
C ARG A 62 -0.23 -10.32 6.97
N GLN A 63 0.02 -11.49 6.36
CA GLN A 63 1.24 -11.69 5.58
C GLN A 63 1.26 -10.82 4.32
N ALA A 64 0.09 -10.56 3.72
CA ALA A 64 -0.05 -9.68 2.57
C ALA A 64 0.31 -8.24 2.94
N ALA A 65 -0.21 -7.73 4.06
CA ALA A 65 0.13 -6.41 4.60
C ALA A 65 1.63 -6.27 4.88
N GLU A 66 2.23 -7.24 5.56
CA GLU A 66 3.68 -7.25 5.87
C GLU A 66 4.57 -7.29 4.61
N ARG A 67 4.13 -8.01 3.57
CA ARG A 67 4.85 -8.08 2.29
C ARG A 67 4.63 -6.83 1.44
N TYR A 68 3.43 -6.27 1.46
CA TYR A 68 3.11 -4.99 0.81
C TYR A 68 3.93 -3.85 1.42
N ALA A 69 4.01 -3.77 2.76
CA ALA A 69 4.81 -2.77 3.46
C ALA A 69 6.29 -2.82 3.02
N ARG A 70 6.86 -4.03 2.91
CA ARG A 70 8.22 -4.25 2.40
C ARG A 70 8.40 -3.88 0.93
N PHE A 71 7.38 -4.07 0.12
CA PHE A 71 7.42 -3.68 -1.29
C PHE A 71 7.37 -2.16 -1.45
N VAL A 72 6.64 -1.44 -0.59
CA VAL A 72 6.57 0.02 -0.60
C VAL A 72 7.86 0.65 -0.10
N ALA A 73 8.49 0.07 0.93
CA ALA A 73 9.73 0.57 1.55
C ALA A 73 10.91 0.75 0.58
#